data_AF-A0A950RKW3-F1
#
_entry.id   AF-A0A950RKW3-F1
#
_cell.length_a   1.000
_cell.length_b   1.000
_cell.length_c   1.000
_cell.angle_alpha   90.00
_cell.angle_beta   90.00
_cell.angle_gamma   90.00
#
_symmetry.space_group_name_H-M   'P 1'
#
loop_
_entity.id
_entity.type
_entity.pdbx_description
1 polymer ?
#
loop_
_entity_poly.entity_id
_entity_poly.type
_entity_poly.pdbx_seq_one_letter_code
_entity_poly.pdbx_strand_id
1 'polypeptide(L)'
;MTSSNRREFLADVGRGMLIASVGSALAADLGLSTGFASEPSAPLSFGDREPLVALMQETPADKLLPALVSKLQTGTDLGTLVAAAALANARTFGGQDYTGYHAFMALAPSFQMAAELPESSRPLPVLKVLYRNTHRIQEFGGR
;
A
#
# COMPACT_ATOMS: atom_id res chain seq x y z
N MET A 1 34.12 -23.15 8.63
CA MET A 1 34.50 -21.86 9.25
C MET A 1 35.57 -21.24 8.39
N THR A 2 35.20 -20.36 7.46
CA THR A 2 36.14 -19.60 6.64
C THR A 2 36.85 -18.59 7.53
N SER A 3 38.18 -18.56 7.48
CA SER A 3 38.99 -17.60 8.24
C SER A 3 38.74 -16.19 7.71
N SER A 4 37.92 -15.39 8.41
CA SER A 4 37.75 -13.97 8.10
C SER A 4 39.12 -13.29 8.14
N ASN A 5 39.56 -12.69 7.04
CA ASN A 5 40.86 -12.01 7.00
C ASN A 5 40.74 -10.62 7.67
N ARG A 6 41.85 -10.06 8.19
CA ARG A 6 41.83 -8.76 8.90
C ARG A 6 41.23 -7.62 8.10
N ARG A 7 41.34 -7.65 6.76
CA ARG A 7 40.79 -6.62 5.87
C ARG A 7 39.26 -6.69 5.83
N GLU A 8 38.71 -7.90 5.78
CA GLU A 8 37.26 -8.15 5.81
C GLU A 8 36.66 -7.68 7.12
N PHE A 9 37.28 -8.02 8.25
CA PHE A 9 36.88 -7.53 9.58
C PHE A 9 36.86 -5.99 9.66
N LEU A 10 37.93 -5.32 9.22
CA LEU A 10 37.99 -3.85 9.25
C LEU A 10 36.99 -3.20 8.29
N ALA A 11 36.69 -3.85 7.16
CA ALA A 11 35.66 -3.40 6.23
C ALA A 11 34.26 -3.47 6.87
N ASP A 12 33.95 -4.53 7.63
CA ASP A 12 32.68 -4.66 8.34
C ASP A 12 32.53 -3.66 9.48
N VAL A 13 33.60 -3.44 10.27
CA VAL A 13 33.61 -2.39 11.30
C VAL A 13 33.41 -1.01 10.69
N GLY A 14 34.09 -0.71 9.58
CA GLY A 14 33.95 0.57 8.87
C GLY A 14 32.54 0.80 8.35
N ARG A 15 31.91 -0.24 7.76
CA ARG A 15 30.49 -0.21 7.35
C ARG A 15 29.57 0.05 8.54
N GLY A 16 29.78 -0.64 9.66
CA GLY A 16 29.00 -0.47 10.88
C GLY A 16 29.10 0.94 11.46
N MET A 17 30.31 1.51 11.54
CA MET A 17 30.52 2.88 12.03
C MET A 17 29.87 3.92 11.13
N LEU A 18 29.91 3.72 9.81
CA LEU A 18 29.27 4.62 8.86
C LEU A 18 27.74 4.58 9.00
N ILE A 19 27.14 3.39 9.10
CA ILE A 19 25.69 3.26 9.33
C ILE A 19 25.29 3.90 10.67
N ALA A 20 26.09 3.70 11.72
CA ALA A 20 25.83 4.28 13.03
C ALA A 20 25.94 5.82 13.03
N SER A 21 26.81 6.41 12.20
CA SER A 21 27.01 7.86 12.16
C SER A 21 25.95 8.60 11.35
N VAL A 22 25.53 8.06 10.20
CA VAL A 22 24.51 8.69 9.34
C VAL A 22 23.08 8.25 9.70
N GLY A 23 22.94 7.18 10.47
CA GLY A 23 21.66 6.55 10.79
C GLY A 23 21.22 5.55 9.72
N SER A 24 20.46 4.53 10.13
CA SER A 24 20.03 3.43 9.26
C SER A 24 19.14 3.88 8.09
N ALA A 25 18.27 4.87 8.30
CA ALA A 25 17.38 5.40 7.27
C ALA A 25 18.17 6.05 6.13
N LEU A 26 19.03 7.03 6.44
CA LEU A 26 19.85 7.72 5.45
C LEU A 26 20.88 6.78 4.80
N ALA A 27 21.42 5.82 5.55
CA ALA A 27 22.31 4.80 5.00
C ALA A 27 21.60 3.91 3.96
N ALA A 28 20.31 3.63 4.13
CA ALA A 28 19.51 2.88 3.16
C ALA A 28 19.25 3.71 1.89
N ASP A 29 18.85 4.98 2.04
CA ASP A 29 18.57 5.87 0.91
C ASP A 29 19.81 6.11 0.02
N LEU A 30 21.00 6.17 0.63
CA LEU A 30 22.27 6.36 -0.09
C LEU A 30 22.87 5.06 -0.64
N GLY A 31 22.24 3.90 -0.42
CA GLY A 31 22.77 2.60 -0.84
C GLY A 31 24.04 2.16 -0.07
N LEU A 32 24.28 2.72 1.12
CA LEU A 32 25.43 2.44 1.98
C LEU A 32 25.19 1.24 2.92
N SER A 33 23.93 0.81 3.06
CA SER A 33 23.56 -0.41 3.78
C SER A 33 22.77 -1.36 2.87
N THR A 34 23.18 -2.64 2.84
CA THR A 34 22.40 -3.75 2.25
C THR A 34 21.60 -4.52 3.30
N GLY A 35 21.70 -4.12 4.57
CA GLY A 35 21.16 -4.86 5.73
C GLY A 35 19.64 -5.04 5.72
N PHE A 36 18.91 -4.19 4.99
CA PHE A 36 17.46 -4.32 4.78
C PHE A 36 17.08 -4.87 3.39
N ALA A 37 18.03 -4.96 2.45
CA ALA A 37 17.76 -5.32 1.06
C ALA A 37 17.86 -6.82 0.77
N SER A 38 18.40 -7.61 1.71
CA SER A 38 18.68 -9.04 1.51
C SER A 38 17.61 -9.99 2.09
N GLU A 39 16.69 -9.47 2.91
CA GLU A 39 15.49 -10.22 3.30
C GLU A 39 14.32 -9.73 2.43
N PRO A 40 13.76 -10.55 1.53
CA PRO A 40 12.48 -10.23 0.93
C PRO A 40 11.46 -10.18 2.06
N SER A 41 11.10 -8.97 2.48
CA SER A 41 10.02 -8.76 3.45
C SER A 41 8.77 -9.42 2.87
N ALA A 42 8.21 -10.39 3.60
CA ALA A 42 6.98 -11.03 3.20
C ALA A 42 5.92 -9.94 2.95
N PRO A 43 5.08 -10.05 1.91
CA PRO A 43 4.05 -9.06 1.64
C PRO A 43 3.20 -8.86 2.90
N LEU A 44 2.96 -7.60 3.29
CA LEU A 44 2.06 -7.27 4.39
C LEU A 44 0.76 -8.04 4.23
N SER A 45 0.30 -8.79 5.22
CA SER A 45 -1.02 -9.42 5.22
C SER A 45 -1.96 -8.66 6.14
N PHE A 46 -3.21 -8.48 5.71
CA PHE A 46 -4.21 -7.70 6.45
C PHE A 46 -5.31 -8.57 7.09
N GLY A 47 -5.01 -9.85 7.33
CA GLY A 47 -5.93 -10.80 7.97
C GLY A 47 -7.27 -10.87 7.24
N ASP A 48 -8.37 -10.67 7.97
CA ASP A 48 -9.73 -10.75 7.42
C ASP A 48 -10.03 -9.73 6.31
N ARG A 49 -9.24 -8.63 6.23
CA ARG A 49 -9.39 -7.64 5.16
C ARG A 49 -8.62 -8.00 3.90
N GLU A 50 -7.74 -9.00 3.94
CA GLU A 50 -6.93 -9.42 2.79
C GLU A 50 -7.77 -9.68 1.53
N PRO A 51 -8.93 -10.38 1.58
CA PRO A 51 -9.71 -10.64 0.37
C PRO A 51 -10.25 -9.37 -0.30
N LEU A 52 -10.61 -8.35 0.49
CA LEU A 52 -11.07 -7.06 -0.05
C LEU A 52 -9.92 -6.20 -0.55
N VAL A 53 -8.74 -6.30 0.09
CA VAL A 53 -7.53 -5.65 -0.39
C VAL A 53 -7.09 -6.25 -1.73
N ALA A 54 -7.03 -7.58 -1.81
CA ALA A 54 -6.73 -8.31 -3.04
C ALA A 54 -7.73 -7.97 -4.14
N LEU A 55 -9.04 -7.92 -3.82
CA LEU A 55 -10.06 -7.47 -4.78
C LEU A 55 -9.73 -6.11 -5.41
N MET A 56 -9.25 -5.13 -4.63
CA MET A 56 -8.88 -3.79 -5.13
C MET A 56 -7.54 -3.77 -5.90
N GLN A 57 -6.66 -4.74 -5.68
CA GLN A 57 -5.35 -4.79 -6.33
C GLN A 57 -5.35 -5.64 -7.61
N GLU A 58 -6.17 -6.69 -7.65
CA GLU A 58 -6.16 -7.72 -8.68
C GLU A 58 -7.33 -7.57 -9.67
N THR A 59 -8.41 -6.88 -9.31
CA THR A 59 -9.54 -6.66 -10.22
C THR A 59 -9.21 -5.56 -11.22
N PRO A 60 -9.30 -5.83 -12.55
CA PRO A 60 -9.19 -4.79 -13.56
C PRO A 60 -10.16 -3.64 -13.30
N ALA A 61 -9.71 -2.39 -13.50
CA ALA A 61 -10.50 -1.21 -13.12
C ALA A 61 -11.89 -1.19 -13.77
N ASP A 62 -12.01 -1.62 -15.03
CA ASP A 62 -13.27 -1.71 -15.79
C ASP A 62 -14.28 -2.71 -15.21
N LYS A 63 -13.82 -3.67 -14.40
CA LYS A 63 -14.64 -4.70 -13.73
C LYS A 63 -14.84 -4.45 -12.24
N LEU A 64 -14.16 -3.45 -11.68
CA LEU A 64 -14.18 -3.20 -10.24
C LEU A 64 -15.57 -2.79 -9.74
N LEU A 65 -16.22 -1.83 -10.40
CA LEU A 65 -17.49 -1.28 -9.92
C LEU A 65 -18.58 -2.36 -9.74
N PRO A 66 -18.83 -3.25 -10.73
CA PRO A 66 -19.75 -4.38 -10.52
C PRO A 66 -19.37 -5.27 -9.32
N ALA A 67 -18.10 -5.57 -9.13
CA ALA A 67 -17.63 -6.39 -8.02
C ALA A 67 -17.87 -5.72 -6.65
N LEU A 68 -17.60 -4.41 -6.54
CA LEU A 68 -17.84 -3.66 -5.32
C LEU A 68 -19.33 -3.52 -4.99
N VAL A 69 -20.17 -3.29 -6.00
CA VAL A 69 -21.63 -3.27 -5.82
C VAL A 69 -22.13 -4.62 -5.30
N SER A 70 -21.61 -5.73 -5.83
CA SER A 70 -21.94 -7.07 -5.33
C SER A 70 -21.52 -7.27 -3.85
N LYS A 71 -20.36 -6.74 -3.44
CA LYS A 71 -19.94 -6.77 -2.02
C LYS A 71 -20.88 -5.98 -1.11
N LEU A 72 -21.34 -4.80 -1.55
CA LEU A 72 -22.33 -4.02 -0.81
C LEU A 72 -23.66 -4.77 -0.69
N GLN A 73 -24.13 -5.39 -1.77
CA GLN A 73 -25.38 -6.16 -1.78
C GLN A 73 -25.34 -7.40 -0.88
N THR A 74 -24.16 -8.00 -0.70
CA THR A 74 -23.94 -9.14 0.21
C THR A 74 -23.68 -8.73 1.66
N GLY A 75 -23.81 -7.43 1.98
CA GLY A 75 -23.77 -6.91 3.35
C GLY A 75 -22.43 -6.34 3.80
N THR A 76 -21.44 -6.20 2.91
CA THR A 76 -20.20 -5.48 3.25
C THR A 76 -20.52 -4.01 3.44
N ASP A 77 -20.16 -3.42 4.58
CA ASP A 77 -20.39 -2.00 4.81
C ASP A 77 -19.41 -1.11 4.03
N LEU A 78 -19.81 0.14 3.80
CA LEU A 78 -19.05 1.10 3.00
C LEU A 78 -17.72 1.48 3.66
N GLY A 79 -17.67 1.54 5.00
CA GLY A 79 -16.46 1.85 5.76
C GLY A 79 -15.41 0.76 5.63
N THR A 80 -15.83 -0.50 5.61
CA THR A 80 -14.94 -1.65 5.37
C THR A 80 -14.32 -1.61 3.97
N LEU A 81 -15.08 -1.21 2.93
CA LEU A 81 -14.51 -1.02 1.58
C LEU A 81 -13.49 0.12 1.54
N VAL A 82 -13.78 1.24 2.21
CA VAL A 82 -12.85 2.39 2.31
C VAL A 82 -11.56 1.98 3.04
N ALA A 83 -11.68 1.25 4.15
CA ALA A 83 -10.52 0.74 4.89
C ALA A 83 -9.68 -0.22 4.03
N ALA A 84 -10.31 -1.15 3.31
CA ALA A 84 -9.59 -2.05 2.41
C ALA A 84 -8.87 -1.29 1.30
N ALA A 85 -9.47 -0.23 0.75
CA ALA A 85 -8.84 0.59 -0.27
C ALA A 85 -7.64 1.40 0.25
N ALA A 86 -7.72 1.90 1.48
CA ALA A 86 -6.59 2.55 2.16
C ALA A 86 -5.41 1.58 2.32
N LEU A 87 -5.69 0.33 2.71
CA LEU A 87 -4.68 -0.72 2.85
C LEU A 87 -4.09 -1.14 1.50
N ALA A 88 -4.92 -1.28 0.46
CA ALA A 88 -4.47 -1.57 -0.90
C ALA A 88 -3.53 -0.47 -1.42
N ASN A 89 -3.91 0.79 -1.23
CA ASN A 89 -3.08 1.94 -1.59
C ASN A 89 -1.75 1.95 -0.82
N ALA A 90 -1.80 1.80 0.51
CA ALA A 90 -0.61 1.79 1.35
C ALA A 90 0.37 0.67 0.96
N ARG A 91 -0.14 -0.54 0.69
CA ARG A 91 0.68 -1.67 0.23
C ARG A 91 1.31 -1.40 -1.14
N THR A 92 0.57 -0.80 -2.08
CA THR A 92 1.09 -0.56 -3.44
C THR A 92 2.10 0.59 -3.48
N PHE A 93 1.81 1.71 -2.83
CA PHE A 93 2.58 2.94 -3.04
C PHE A 93 3.48 3.33 -1.88
N GLY A 94 3.20 2.87 -0.65
CA GLY A 94 3.94 3.29 0.54
C GLY A 94 4.01 4.81 0.76
N GLY A 95 3.08 5.57 0.16
CA GLY A 95 3.08 7.05 0.19
C GLY A 95 4.00 7.73 -0.82
N GLN A 96 4.62 7.00 -1.75
CA GLN A 96 5.62 7.54 -2.70
C GLN A 96 5.03 7.98 -4.05
N ASP A 97 3.83 7.50 -4.41
CA ASP A 97 3.17 7.88 -5.67
C ASP A 97 2.27 9.10 -5.48
N TYR A 98 2.56 10.19 -6.19
CA TYR A 98 1.79 11.44 -6.09
C TYR A 98 0.30 11.24 -6.37
N THR A 99 -0.03 10.53 -7.47
CA THR A 99 -1.43 10.29 -7.86
C THR A 99 -2.13 9.34 -6.89
N GLY A 100 -1.42 8.29 -6.42
CA GLY A 100 -1.87 7.36 -5.39
C GLY A 100 -2.13 8.07 -4.07
N TYR A 101 -1.30 9.02 -3.68
CA TYR A 101 -1.49 9.84 -2.48
C TYR A 101 -2.77 10.69 -2.58
N HIS A 102 -3.04 11.30 -3.74
CA HIS A 102 -4.30 12.02 -3.97
C HIS A 102 -5.52 11.11 -3.90
N ALA A 103 -5.44 9.90 -4.44
CA ALA A 103 -6.51 8.90 -4.31
C ALA A 103 -6.74 8.50 -2.85
N PHE A 104 -5.66 8.31 -2.08
CA PHE A 104 -5.72 8.00 -0.66
C PHE A 104 -6.39 9.12 0.15
N MET A 105 -5.94 10.37 -0.05
CA MET A 105 -6.49 11.54 0.63
C MET A 105 -7.96 11.79 0.30
N ALA A 106 -8.46 11.30 -0.84
CA ALA A 106 -9.86 11.40 -1.22
C ALA A 106 -10.78 10.38 -0.52
N LEU A 107 -10.23 9.34 0.13
CA LEU A 107 -11.01 8.27 0.76
C LEU A 107 -11.91 8.79 1.89
N ALA A 108 -11.32 9.47 2.89
CA ALA A 108 -12.08 9.99 4.03
C ALA A 108 -13.13 11.04 3.62
N PRO A 109 -12.82 12.05 2.79
CA PRO A 109 -13.84 12.98 2.28
C PRO A 109 -14.95 12.29 1.51
N SER A 110 -14.65 11.26 0.71
CA SER A 110 -15.69 10.53 -0.03
C SER A 110 -16.64 9.77 0.88
N PHE A 111 -16.14 9.21 1.98
CA PHE A 111 -16.95 8.54 2.98
C PHE A 111 -17.83 9.53 3.76
N GLN A 112 -17.31 10.71 4.07
CA GLN A 112 -18.09 11.78 4.69
C GLN A 112 -19.20 12.28 3.75
N MET A 113 -18.87 12.55 2.48
CA MET A 113 -19.88 12.96 1.49
C MET A 113 -20.97 11.90 1.27
N ALA A 114 -20.64 10.61 1.42
CA ALA A 114 -21.65 9.56 1.33
C ALA A 114 -22.77 9.75 2.36
N ALA A 115 -22.46 10.16 3.60
CA ALA A 115 -23.44 10.37 4.65
C ALA A 115 -24.46 11.49 4.33
N GLU A 116 -24.08 12.43 3.47
CA GLU A 116 -24.92 13.55 3.05
C GLU A 116 -25.87 13.21 1.87
N LEU A 117 -25.78 11.99 1.32
CA LEU A 117 -26.59 11.58 0.17
C LEU A 117 -27.77 10.67 0.56
N PRO A 118 -28.85 10.68 -0.24
CA PRO A 118 -29.92 9.69 -0.16
C PRO A 118 -29.39 8.26 -0.23
N GLU A 119 -30.09 7.31 0.40
CA GLU A 119 -29.62 5.93 0.53
C GLU A 119 -29.25 5.26 -0.81
N SER A 120 -30.05 5.50 -1.86
CA SER A 120 -29.82 4.92 -3.20
C SER A 120 -28.56 5.45 -3.89
N SER A 121 -28.07 6.63 -3.53
CA SER A 121 -26.87 7.26 -4.11
C SER A 121 -25.71 7.38 -3.13
N ARG A 122 -25.92 7.00 -1.86
CA ARG A 122 -24.93 6.99 -0.78
C ARG A 122 -23.57 6.39 -1.18
N PRO A 123 -23.49 5.24 -1.90
CA PRO A 123 -22.19 4.66 -2.24
C PRO A 123 -21.40 5.42 -3.32
N LEU A 124 -22.05 6.26 -4.14
CA LEU A 124 -21.45 6.81 -5.36
C LEU A 124 -20.14 7.60 -5.13
N PRO A 125 -20.01 8.47 -4.12
CA PRO A 125 -18.77 9.20 -3.87
C PRO A 125 -17.61 8.26 -3.58
N VAL A 126 -17.84 7.24 -2.76
CA VAL A 126 -16.84 6.24 -2.39
C VAL A 126 -16.49 5.39 -3.61
N LEU A 127 -17.47 4.86 -4.33
CA LEU A 127 -17.24 4.02 -5.53
C LEU A 127 -16.36 4.72 -6.57
N LYS A 128 -16.57 6.02 -6.80
CA LYS A 128 -15.70 6.83 -7.67
C LYS A 128 -14.24 6.83 -7.19
N VAL A 129 -14.01 7.05 -5.89
CA VAL A 129 -12.65 7.10 -5.33
C VAL A 129 -11.99 5.72 -5.35
N LEU A 130 -12.74 4.67 -5.03
CA LEU A 130 -12.26 3.28 -5.11
C LEU A 130 -11.83 2.90 -6.52
N TYR A 131 -12.60 3.32 -7.53
CA TYR A 131 -12.21 3.16 -8.94
C TYR A 131 -10.91 3.90 -9.25
N ARG A 132 -10.79 5.19 -8.89
CA ARG A 132 -9.57 5.98 -9.14
C ARG A 132 -8.33 5.37 -8.47
N ASN A 133 -8.50 4.89 -7.24
CA ASN A 133 -7.44 4.23 -6.49
C ASN A 133 -6.96 2.94 -7.18
N THR A 134 -7.90 2.07 -7.53
CA THR A 134 -7.62 0.80 -8.21
C THR A 134 -7.03 1.01 -9.61
N HIS A 135 -7.57 1.98 -10.37
CA HIS A 135 -7.03 2.35 -11.67
C HIS A 135 -5.56 2.76 -11.56
N ARG A 136 -5.21 3.56 -10.55
CA ARG A 136 -3.81 3.95 -10.33
C ARG A 136 -2.94 2.77 -9.89
N ILE A 137 -3.46 1.86 -9.06
CA ILE A 137 -2.76 0.63 -8.68
C ILE A 137 -2.44 -0.21 -9.91
N GLN A 138 -3.40 -0.33 -10.84
CA GLN A 138 -3.22 -1.05 -12.09
C GLN A 138 -2.15 -0.40 -13.00
N GLU A 139 -2.19 0.93 -13.16
CA GLU A 139 -1.17 1.68 -13.91
C GLU A 139 0.26 1.51 -13.33
N PHE A 140 0.36 1.34 -12.02
CA PHE A 140 1.64 1.20 -11.32
C PHE A 140 2.27 -0.20 -11.47
N GLY A 141 1.53 -1.17 -12.01
CA GLY A 141 2.00 -2.54 -12.21
C GLY A 141 1.13 -3.60 -11.54
N GLY A 142 0.04 -3.22 -10.86
CA GLY A 142 -0.91 -4.14 -10.25
C GLY A 142 -0.28 -5.12 -9.25
N ARG A 143 -1.01 -6.19 -8.95
CA ARG A 143 -0.48 -7.40 -8.31
C ARG A 143 -0.65 -8.58 -9.26
#